data_AF-A0A1V2M429-F1
#
_entry.id   AF-A0A1V2M429-F1
#
_cell.length_a   1.000
_cell.length_b   1.000
_cell.length_c   1.000
_cell.angle_alpha   90.00
_cell.angle_beta   90.00
_cell.angle_gamma   90.00
#
_symmetry.space_group_name_H-M   'P 1'
#
loop_
_entity.id
_entity.type
_entity.pdbx_description
1 polymer ?
#
loop_
_entity_poly.entity_id
_entity_poly.type
_entity_poly.pdbx_seq_one_letter_code
_entity_poly.pdbx_strand_id
1 'polypeptide(L)'
;MKDTLVIIISKNQTYITDYYKKSWRKVQFKDRDYWEIYSYYDINDLVEFLNYPLHYKQFKGINIKIIIDKPIIYEYLYKVQKIFSQAKSIVIIDIESWIIASAYLLNKPIGYIEFEGAFFLTQKVGDIYEISKVEEPNKIKHTSLKDKECNEIIFNQKYSVDNLPFSQIHKDNIKLLLDNSSTLKTTFSKYLVLSPATIRYGKQNTKNHYLKVDDILIIESLKENLSHIKREETLFSYTHEVTKLFRRKEKKVVDKKSEAEGVFHLTLDNDMNSSIWAKKEDVIGYICKERSTSDGNH
;
A
#
# COMPACT_ATOMS: atom_id res chain seq x y z
N MET A 1 -5.90 28.14 -6.55
CA MET A 1 -5.51 26.79 -6.07
C MET A 1 -6.07 25.78 -7.05
N LYS A 2 -5.26 24.78 -7.43
CA LYS A 2 -5.59 23.82 -8.50
C LYS A 2 -6.58 22.78 -7.96
N ASP A 3 -7.52 22.34 -8.80
CA ASP A 3 -8.44 21.25 -8.52
C ASP A 3 -7.63 20.02 -8.07
N THR A 4 -7.87 19.59 -6.83
CA THR A 4 -7.11 18.51 -6.19
C THR A 4 -8.08 17.52 -5.59
N LEU A 5 -7.92 16.26 -5.95
CA LEU A 5 -8.71 15.14 -5.45
C LEU A 5 -7.84 14.32 -4.49
N VAL A 6 -8.29 14.16 -3.25
CA VAL A 6 -7.66 13.27 -2.27
C VAL A 6 -8.54 12.03 -2.11
N ILE A 7 -7.98 10.85 -2.36
CA ILE A 7 -8.65 9.56 -2.26
C ILE A 7 -7.96 8.78 -1.16
N ILE A 8 -8.68 8.34 -0.14
CA ILE A 8 -8.15 7.54 0.96
C ILE A 8 -8.80 6.17 0.88
N ILE A 9 -8.02 5.11 0.80
CA ILE A 9 -8.49 3.72 0.74
C ILE A 9 -7.96 3.00 1.98
N SER A 10 -8.86 2.67 2.91
CA SER A 10 -8.52 2.08 4.20
C SER A 10 -9.60 1.12 4.67
N LYS A 11 -9.22 -0.05 5.20
CA LYS A 11 -10.17 -1.06 5.72
C LYS A 11 -11.39 -1.28 4.82
N ASN A 12 -11.15 -1.40 3.51
CA ASN A 12 -12.17 -1.68 2.50
C ASN A 12 -13.17 -0.52 2.28
N GLN A 13 -12.89 0.67 2.81
CA GLN A 13 -13.67 1.88 2.59
C GLN A 13 -12.84 2.86 1.75
N THR A 14 -13.50 3.61 0.86
CA THR A 14 -12.86 4.69 0.08
C THR A 14 -13.49 6.02 0.44
N TYR A 15 -12.67 6.96 0.86
CA TYR A 15 -13.07 8.33 1.20
C TYR A 15 -12.53 9.26 0.14
N ILE A 16 -13.39 10.13 -0.40
CA ILE A 16 -13.03 11.04 -1.47
C ILE A 16 -13.20 12.47 -0.97
N THR A 17 -12.14 13.26 -1.08
CA THR A 17 -12.14 14.69 -0.76
C THR A 17 -11.85 15.47 -2.02
N ASP A 18 -12.77 16.36 -2.36
CA ASP A 18 -12.64 17.23 -3.52
C ASP A 18 -12.34 18.66 -3.10
N TYR A 19 -11.16 19.16 -3.47
CA TYR A 19 -10.86 20.58 -3.38
C TYR A 19 -11.32 21.32 -4.64
N TYR A 20 -12.61 21.17 -4.95
CA TYR A 20 -13.33 21.96 -5.93
C TYR A 20 -14.60 22.47 -5.23
N LYS A 21 -14.81 23.79 -5.25
CA LYS A 21 -15.92 24.47 -4.54
C LYS A 21 -15.99 24.30 -3.01
N LYS A 22 -14.90 23.88 -2.34
CA LYS A 22 -14.75 23.83 -0.86
C LYS A 22 -15.77 22.94 -0.11
N SER A 23 -16.28 21.86 -0.71
CA SER A 23 -17.27 20.97 -0.07
C SER A 23 -16.77 19.53 0.10
N TRP A 24 -16.94 18.97 1.30
CA TRP A 24 -16.61 17.58 1.64
C TRP A 24 -17.74 16.65 1.17
N ARG A 25 -17.40 15.58 0.45
CA ARG A 25 -18.35 14.53 0.05
C ARG A 25 -17.84 13.17 0.48
N LYS A 26 -18.28 12.72 1.66
CA LYS A 26 -18.01 11.37 2.14
C LYS A 26 -18.89 10.38 1.38
N VAL A 27 -18.27 9.35 0.84
CA VAL A 27 -18.95 8.21 0.24
C VAL A 27 -18.51 6.98 1.02
N GLN A 28 -19.45 6.24 1.58
CA GLN A 28 -19.20 5.04 2.36
C GLN A 28 -19.96 3.89 1.70
N PHE A 29 -19.30 2.76 1.45
CA PHE A 29 -19.95 1.61 0.83
C PHE A 29 -20.77 0.81 1.89
N LYS A 30 -21.58 -0.18 1.49
CA LYS A 30 -22.19 -1.18 2.40
C LYS A 30 -21.59 -2.57 2.22
N ASP A 31 -21.39 -3.31 3.33
CA ASP A 31 -20.59 -4.56 3.49
C ASP A 31 -20.70 -5.66 2.41
N ARG A 32 -21.71 -5.65 1.53
CA ARG A 32 -21.85 -6.64 0.45
C ARG A 32 -20.95 -6.37 -0.76
N ASP A 33 -20.59 -5.12 -1.03
CA ASP A 33 -19.73 -4.73 -2.17
C ASP A 33 -18.21 -4.84 -1.82
N TYR A 34 -17.88 -5.31 -0.60
CA TYR A 34 -16.56 -5.16 0.04
C TYR A 34 -15.61 -6.32 -0.19
N TRP A 35 -16.15 -7.52 -0.37
CA TRP A 35 -15.36 -8.71 -0.68
C TRP A 35 -14.78 -8.65 -2.10
N GLU A 36 -15.35 -7.78 -2.93
CA GLU A 36 -15.11 -7.60 -4.35
C GLU A 36 -13.99 -6.57 -4.64
N ILE A 37 -13.86 -5.49 -3.86
CA ILE A 37 -12.79 -4.48 -4.04
C ILE A 37 -11.36 -5.06 -3.92
N TYR A 38 -11.17 -6.16 -3.18
CA TYR A 38 -9.90 -6.88 -3.09
C TYR A 38 -9.78 -8.08 -4.04
N SER A 39 -10.79 -8.31 -4.87
CA SER A 39 -10.78 -9.23 -5.99
C SER A 39 -10.28 -8.50 -7.24
N TYR A 40 -9.54 -9.19 -8.12
CA TYR A 40 -9.03 -8.63 -9.38
C TYR A 40 -10.14 -8.12 -10.32
N TYR A 41 -11.39 -8.53 -10.10
CA TYR A 41 -12.50 -8.30 -11.04
C TYR A 41 -13.15 -6.91 -10.93
N ASP A 42 -13.03 -6.20 -9.79
CA ASP A 42 -13.87 -5.02 -9.50
C ASP A 42 -13.11 -3.69 -9.48
N ILE A 43 -11.91 -3.69 -10.06
CA ILE A 43 -11.03 -2.52 -10.13
C ILE A 43 -11.58 -1.44 -11.07
N ASN A 44 -12.26 -1.87 -12.13
CA ASN A 44 -12.93 -0.98 -13.07
C ASN A 44 -14.14 -0.35 -12.38
N ASP A 45 -14.82 -1.08 -11.51
CA ASP A 45 -15.96 -0.59 -10.73
C ASP A 45 -15.50 0.39 -9.65
N LEU A 46 -14.38 0.11 -8.95
CA LEU A 46 -13.74 1.11 -8.07
C LEU A 46 -13.45 2.39 -8.85
N VAL A 47 -12.96 2.31 -10.09
CA VAL A 47 -12.58 3.49 -10.88
C VAL A 47 -13.76 4.21 -11.54
N GLU A 48 -14.74 3.50 -12.09
CA GLU A 48 -16.03 4.06 -12.52
C GLU A 48 -16.73 4.75 -11.34
N PHE A 49 -16.61 4.18 -10.16
CA PHE A 49 -17.10 4.77 -8.93
C PHE A 49 -16.25 5.97 -8.46
N LEU A 50 -14.92 5.97 -8.59
CA LEU A 50 -14.11 7.18 -8.34
C LEU A 50 -14.50 8.33 -9.30
N ASN A 51 -14.98 7.99 -10.51
CA ASN A 51 -15.53 8.94 -11.47
C ASN A 51 -16.98 9.39 -11.15
N TYR A 52 -17.73 8.67 -10.30
CA TYR A 52 -19.19 8.83 -10.13
C TYR A 52 -19.63 9.98 -9.19
N PRO A 53 -19.05 10.20 -8.00
CA PRO A 53 -19.50 11.26 -7.08
C PRO A 53 -19.16 12.69 -7.55
N LEU A 54 -18.29 12.81 -8.55
CA LEU A 54 -17.76 14.06 -9.08
C LEU A 54 -17.54 13.89 -10.59
N HIS A 55 -18.43 14.45 -11.42
CA HIS A 55 -18.39 14.43 -12.89
C HIS A 55 -17.13 15.10 -13.48
N TYR A 56 -15.96 14.57 -13.16
CA TYR A 56 -14.70 15.05 -13.66
C TYR A 56 -14.54 14.59 -15.10
N LYS A 57 -13.95 15.46 -15.93
CA LYS A 57 -13.63 15.21 -17.34
C LYS A 57 -12.56 14.12 -17.48
N GLN A 58 -12.77 12.92 -16.93
CA GLN A 58 -11.81 11.82 -16.86
C GLN A 58 -10.49 12.24 -16.18
N PHE A 59 -10.61 12.92 -15.05
CA PHE A 59 -9.48 13.51 -14.31
C PHE A 59 -8.67 14.60 -15.03
N LYS A 60 -9.12 15.08 -16.20
CA LYS A 60 -8.38 16.07 -17.00
C LYS A 60 -7.98 17.31 -16.20
N GLY A 61 -6.67 17.49 -16.02
CA GLY A 61 -6.09 18.68 -15.39
C GLY A 61 -6.10 18.69 -13.86
N ILE A 62 -6.51 17.60 -13.20
CA ILE A 62 -6.64 17.48 -11.74
C ILE A 62 -5.36 16.93 -11.12
N ASN A 63 -4.98 17.40 -9.93
CA ASN A 63 -3.96 16.74 -9.12
C ASN A 63 -4.63 15.65 -8.26
N ILE A 64 -4.21 14.40 -8.39
CA ILE A 64 -4.75 13.27 -7.62
C ILE A 64 -3.76 12.88 -6.54
N LYS A 65 -4.24 12.73 -5.30
CA LYS A 65 -3.47 12.23 -4.16
C LYS A 65 -4.19 10.99 -3.62
N ILE A 66 -3.56 9.83 -3.70
CA ILE A 66 -4.14 8.58 -3.22
C ILE A 66 -3.37 8.12 -1.97
N ILE A 67 -4.09 7.80 -0.91
CA ILE A 67 -3.56 7.39 0.38
C ILE A 67 -4.08 5.99 0.63
N ILE A 68 -3.20 4.99 0.78
CA ILE A 68 -3.57 3.57 0.84
C ILE A 68 -3.09 2.92 2.13
N ASP A 69 -3.88 2.01 2.69
CA ASP A 69 -3.51 1.26 3.90
C ASP A 69 -2.84 -0.09 3.63
N LYS A 70 -2.82 -0.53 2.36
CA LYS A 70 -2.25 -1.81 1.93
C LYS A 70 -1.55 -1.72 0.57
N PRO A 71 -0.36 -2.33 0.41
CA PRO A 71 0.38 -2.34 -0.86
C PRO A 71 -0.37 -2.97 -2.05
N ILE A 72 -1.26 -3.95 -1.81
CA ILE A 72 -2.07 -4.57 -2.87
C ILE A 72 -2.89 -3.54 -3.66
N ILE A 73 -3.34 -2.47 -3.00
CA ILE A 73 -4.11 -1.40 -3.64
C ILE A 73 -3.26 -0.67 -4.68
N TYR A 74 -1.95 -0.52 -4.45
CA TYR A 74 -1.04 0.04 -5.45
C TYR A 74 -0.92 -0.86 -6.69
N GLU A 75 -0.75 -2.17 -6.50
CA GLU A 75 -0.66 -3.14 -7.62
C GLU A 75 -1.93 -3.08 -8.49
N TYR A 76 -3.08 -2.96 -7.83
CA TYR A 76 -4.35 -2.74 -8.46
C TYR A 76 -4.38 -1.46 -9.29
N LEU A 77 -4.05 -0.31 -8.69
CA LEU A 77 -4.01 0.97 -9.41
C LEU A 77 -2.98 0.96 -10.56
N TYR A 78 -1.87 0.25 -10.41
CA TYR A 78 -0.85 0.06 -11.45
C TYR A 78 -1.44 -0.63 -12.69
N LYS A 79 -2.26 -1.67 -12.49
CA LYS A 79 -2.91 -2.43 -13.58
C LYS A 79 -3.88 -1.58 -14.41
N VAL A 80 -4.49 -0.57 -13.79
CA VAL A 80 -5.42 0.36 -14.45
C VAL A 80 -4.90 1.79 -14.60
N GLN A 81 -3.59 1.99 -14.49
CA GLN A 81 -2.94 3.31 -14.50
C GLN A 81 -3.35 4.21 -15.68
N LYS A 82 -3.71 3.62 -16.84
CA LYS A 82 -4.13 4.36 -18.05
C LYS A 82 -5.34 5.26 -17.81
N ILE A 83 -6.18 4.96 -16.83
CA ILE A 83 -7.36 5.76 -16.51
C ILE A 83 -6.97 7.13 -15.95
N PHE A 84 -5.80 7.24 -15.30
CA PHE A 84 -5.26 8.51 -14.79
C PHE A 84 -4.45 9.28 -15.85
N SER A 85 -4.47 8.89 -17.12
CA SER A 85 -3.64 9.47 -18.18
C SER A 85 -3.87 10.97 -18.43
N GLN A 86 -5.07 11.48 -18.12
CA GLN A 86 -5.40 12.90 -18.27
C GLN A 86 -5.20 13.69 -16.97
N ALA A 87 -4.84 13.03 -15.86
CA ALA A 87 -4.52 13.69 -14.61
C ALA A 87 -3.30 14.61 -14.80
N LYS A 88 -3.33 15.77 -14.14
CA LYS A 88 -2.19 16.70 -14.15
C LYS A 88 -1.02 16.15 -13.36
N SER A 89 -1.32 15.57 -12.20
CA SER A 89 -0.36 14.87 -11.36
C SER A 89 -1.09 13.76 -10.62
N ILE A 90 -0.34 12.72 -10.24
CA ILE A 90 -0.85 11.66 -9.39
C ILE A 90 0.24 11.24 -8.40
N VAL A 91 -0.10 11.09 -7.13
CA VAL A 91 0.79 10.57 -6.10
C VAL A 91 0.07 9.50 -5.30
N ILE A 92 0.81 8.47 -4.87
CA ILE A 92 0.29 7.40 -4.03
C ILE A 92 1.22 7.26 -2.83
N ILE A 93 0.69 7.32 -1.62
CA ILE A 93 1.45 7.18 -0.37
C ILE A 93 0.75 6.21 0.60
N ASP A 94 1.49 5.71 1.59
CA ASP A 94 0.91 4.94 2.68
C ASP A 94 0.14 5.83 3.67
N ILE A 95 -0.91 5.25 4.26
CA ILE A 95 -1.75 5.92 5.23
C ILE A 95 -1.00 6.26 6.53
N GLU A 96 -0.04 5.45 6.94
CA GLU A 96 0.67 5.63 8.21
C GLU A 96 1.43 6.95 8.25
N SER A 97 2.16 7.27 7.17
CA SER A 97 2.87 8.54 6.99
C SER A 97 1.93 9.74 7.07
N TRP A 98 0.73 9.62 6.50
CA TRP A 98 -0.28 10.68 6.57
C TRP A 98 -0.88 10.82 7.97
N ILE A 99 -1.17 9.71 8.65
CA ILE A 99 -1.75 9.70 10.00
C ILE A 99 -0.75 10.23 11.03
N ILE A 100 0.52 9.83 10.98
CA ILE A 100 1.53 10.33 11.94
C ILE A 100 1.76 11.83 11.77
N ALA A 101 1.84 12.32 10.53
CA ALA A 101 1.93 13.74 10.25
C ALA A 101 0.69 14.49 10.74
N SER A 102 -0.50 13.91 10.53
CA SER A 102 -1.76 14.51 10.94
C SER A 102 -1.92 14.58 12.45
N ALA A 103 -1.61 13.50 13.16
CA ALA A 103 -1.63 13.45 14.62
C ALA A 103 -0.67 14.49 15.22
N TYR A 104 0.56 14.56 14.70
CA TYR A 104 1.57 15.50 15.17
C TYR A 104 1.19 16.97 14.91
N LEU A 105 0.84 17.33 13.67
CA LEU A 105 0.55 18.71 13.29
C LEU A 105 -0.75 19.25 13.90
N LEU A 106 -1.69 18.36 14.24
CA LEU A 106 -2.92 18.70 14.97
C LEU A 106 -2.75 18.61 16.49
N ASN A 107 -1.53 18.40 16.99
CA ASN A 107 -1.21 18.27 18.42
C ASN A 107 -2.07 17.22 19.15
N LYS A 108 -2.37 16.09 18.47
CA LYS A 108 -3.09 14.98 19.10
C LYS A 108 -2.16 14.28 20.11
N PRO A 109 -2.70 13.77 21.23
CA PRO A 109 -1.89 13.05 22.21
C PRO A 109 -1.31 11.78 21.60
N ILE A 110 -0.11 11.41 22.08
CA ILE A 110 0.52 10.13 21.78
C ILE A 110 -0.36 9.00 22.31
N GLY A 111 -0.45 7.91 21.56
CA GLY A 111 -1.20 6.72 21.91
C GLY A 111 -2.07 6.23 20.76
N TYR A 112 -3.19 5.60 21.09
CA TYR A 112 -4.12 5.05 20.13
C TYR A 112 -4.84 6.17 19.36
N ILE A 113 -4.62 6.19 18.05
CA ILE A 113 -5.30 7.02 17.09
C ILE A 113 -6.30 6.16 16.33
N GLU A 114 -7.55 6.61 16.27
CA GLU A 114 -8.57 6.05 15.41
C GLU A 114 -8.73 6.95 14.19
N PHE A 115 -8.78 6.33 13.02
CA PHE A 115 -9.10 7.01 11.77
C PHE A 115 -9.99 6.08 10.96
N GLU A 116 -11.26 6.47 10.87
CA GLU A 116 -12.25 5.81 10.01
C GLU A 116 -12.33 4.28 10.24
N GLY A 117 -12.39 3.91 11.51
CA GLY A 117 -12.45 2.52 11.97
C GLY A 117 -11.11 1.78 11.93
N ALA A 118 -10.03 2.37 11.42
CA ALA A 118 -8.67 1.85 11.55
C ALA A 118 -7.99 2.41 12.80
N PHE A 119 -7.17 1.58 13.46
CA PHE A 119 -6.48 1.95 14.68
C PHE A 119 -4.97 1.93 14.44
N PHE A 120 -4.31 2.95 14.98
CA PHE A 120 -2.88 3.14 14.90
C PHE A 120 -2.34 3.46 16.28
N LEU A 121 -1.18 2.93 16.64
CA LEU A 121 -0.45 3.33 17.83
C LEU A 121 0.63 4.32 17.42
N THR A 122 0.50 5.55 17.91
CA THR A 122 1.58 6.55 17.84
C THR A 122 2.40 6.50 19.12
N GLN A 123 3.71 6.57 18.99
CA GLN A 123 4.64 6.54 20.11
C GLN A 123 5.83 7.46 19.85
N LYS A 124 6.49 7.90 20.92
CA LYS A 124 7.76 8.62 20.83
C LYS A 124 8.89 7.68 21.28
N VAL A 125 9.84 7.41 20.40
CA VAL A 125 11.02 6.57 20.64
C VAL A 125 12.24 7.46 20.50
N GLY A 126 12.88 7.80 21.63
CA GLY A 126 13.91 8.83 21.65
C GLY A 126 13.35 10.17 21.18
N ASP A 127 13.94 10.73 20.12
CA ASP A 127 13.52 12.02 19.53
C ASP A 127 12.57 11.88 18.34
N ILE A 128 12.21 10.65 17.97
CA ILE A 128 11.40 10.36 16.78
C ILE A 128 9.99 9.90 17.19
N TYR A 129 9.00 10.32 16.43
CA TYR A 129 7.64 9.79 16.46
C TYR A 129 7.55 8.62 15.50
N GLU A 130 6.99 7.52 15.99
CA GLU A 130 6.71 6.32 15.23
C GLU A 130 5.20 6.04 15.22
N ILE A 131 4.77 5.28 14.22
CA ILE A 131 3.41 4.82 14.05
C ILE A 131 3.41 3.34 13.67
N SER A 132 2.40 2.61 14.13
CA SER A 132 2.13 1.26 13.67
C SER A 132 0.62 1.02 13.62
N LYS A 133 0.13 0.33 12.58
CA LYS A 133 -1.24 -0.18 12.55
C LYS A 133 -1.44 -1.24 13.63
N VAL A 134 -2.54 -1.14 14.38
CA VAL A 134 -2.90 -2.06 15.47
C VAL A 134 -4.35 -2.53 15.34
N GLU A 135 -4.67 -3.62 16.03
CA GLU A 135 -6.06 -4.03 16.22
C GLU A 135 -6.80 -3.03 17.11
N GLU A 136 -8.14 -3.11 17.08
CA GLU A 136 -8.97 -2.27 17.95
C GLU A 136 -8.62 -2.52 19.43
N PRO A 137 -8.28 -1.47 20.20
CA PRO A 137 -7.85 -1.65 21.57
C PRO A 137 -9.05 -1.97 22.48
N ASN A 138 -8.95 -3.08 23.22
CA ASN A 138 -9.97 -3.46 24.20
C ASN A 138 -9.99 -2.47 25.38
N LYS A 139 -11.01 -1.60 25.44
CA LYS A 139 -11.34 -0.66 26.54
C LYS A 139 -10.37 0.51 26.77
N ILE A 140 -9.41 0.76 25.87
CA ILE A 140 -8.49 1.91 26.00
C ILE A 140 -9.09 3.14 25.30
N LYS A 141 -8.94 4.32 25.90
CA LYS A 141 -9.32 5.59 25.25
C LYS A 141 -8.44 5.82 24.02
N HIS A 142 -9.07 6.10 22.89
CA HIS A 142 -8.41 6.48 21.66
C HIS A 142 -8.76 7.92 21.28
N THR A 143 -7.93 8.53 20.44
CA THR A 143 -8.18 9.84 19.85
C THR A 143 -8.59 9.66 18.39
N SER A 144 -9.75 10.18 18.01
CA SER A 144 -10.19 10.15 16.62
C SER A 144 -9.59 11.30 15.80
N LEU A 145 -9.08 10.96 14.63
CA LEU A 145 -8.73 11.90 13.58
C LEU A 145 -9.90 12.07 12.63
N LYS A 146 -10.23 13.33 12.31
CA LYS A 146 -11.22 13.65 11.29
C LYS A 146 -10.51 13.87 9.96
N ASP A 147 -10.99 13.18 8.94
CA ASP A 147 -10.64 13.32 7.53
C ASP A 147 -10.59 14.79 7.07
N LYS A 148 -11.54 15.63 7.47
CA LYS A 148 -11.49 17.08 7.19
C LYS A 148 -10.23 17.76 7.74
N GLU A 149 -9.93 17.56 9.02
CA GLU A 149 -8.80 18.19 9.70
C GLU A 149 -7.47 17.71 9.11
N CYS A 150 -7.37 16.42 8.81
CA CYS A 150 -6.16 15.81 8.24
C CYS A 150 -5.90 16.27 6.81
N ASN A 151 -6.95 16.51 6.03
CA ASN A 151 -6.81 17.00 4.66
C ASN A 151 -6.43 18.49 4.61
N GLU A 152 -6.83 19.31 5.59
CA GLU A 152 -6.41 20.71 5.69
C GLU A 152 -4.88 20.86 5.77
N ILE A 153 -4.17 19.87 6.32
CA ILE A 153 -2.71 19.82 6.37
C ILE A 153 -2.08 19.82 4.98
N ILE A 154 -2.67 19.07 4.04
CA ILE A 154 -2.19 18.99 2.65
C ILE A 154 -2.25 20.37 1.98
N PHE A 155 -3.24 21.18 2.33
CA PHE A 155 -3.47 22.50 1.75
C PHE A 155 -2.77 23.63 2.51
N ASN A 156 -2.61 23.49 3.82
CA ASN A 156 -2.05 24.49 4.71
C ASN A 156 -0.57 24.15 4.99
N GLN A 157 0.26 24.30 3.96
CA GLN A 157 1.71 23.98 3.96
C GLN A 157 2.56 24.98 4.76
N LYS A 158 2.13 25.33 5.98
CA LYS A 158 2.83 26.25 6.90
C LYS A 158 3.85 25.55 7.78
N TYR A 159 4.46 24.47 7.30
CA TYR A 159 5.41 23.65 8.04
C TYR A 159 6.52 23.15 7.11
N SER A 160 7.70 22.94 7.68
CA SER A 160 8.81 22.30 6.98
C SER A 160 8.82 20.81 7.27
N VAL A 161 8.66 19.97 6.24
CA VAL A 161 8.63 18.51 6.38
C VAL A 161 9.96 17.97 6.92
N ASP A 162 11.08 18.61 6.56
CA ASP A 162 12.41 18.21 7.02
C ASP A 162 12.58 18.32 8.54
N ASN A 163 11.87 19.25 9.17
CA ASN A 163 11.92 19.50 10.60
C ASN A 163 10.95 18.62 11.40
N LEU A 164 10.10 17.82 10.75
CA LEU A 164 9.18 16.94 11.46
C LEU A 164 9.97 15.81 12.14
N PRO A 165 9.61 15.40 13.37
CA PRO A 165 10.35 14.40 14.12
C PRO A 165 9.98 12.98 13.68
N PHE A 166 10.07 12.68 12.39
CA PHE A 166 9.73 11.36 11.82
C PHE A 166 10.95 10.69 11.19
N SER A 167 10.87 9.39 10.99
CA SER A 167 11.83 8.68 10.12
C SER A 167 11.80 9.24 8.69
N GLN A 168 12.90 9.04 7.95
CA GLN A 168 13.05 9.61 6.61
C GLN A 168 11.96 9.12 5.64
N ILE A 169 11.53 7.86 5.76
CA ILE A 169 10.47 7.29 4.91
C ILE A 169 9.16 8.07 5.01
N HIS A 170 8.74 8.43 6.23
CA HIS A 170 7.53 9.23 6.42
C HIS A 170 7.69 10.65 5.88
N LYS A 171 8.88 11.26 6.04
CA LYS A 171 9.17 12.58 5.47
C LYS A 171 9.08 12.57 3.95
N ASP A 172 9.68 11.57 3.31
CA ASP A 172 9.68 11.45 1.85
C ASP A 172 8.26 11.24 1.31
N ASN A 173 7.45 10.40 1.98
CA ASN A 173 6.05 10.19 1.61
C ASN A 173 5.21 11.45 1.81
N ILE A 174 5.43 12.23 2.87
CA ILE A 174 4.75 13.52 3.03
C ILE A 174 5.20 14.54 1.98
N LYS A 175 6.49 14.62 1.65
CA LYS A 175 6.97 15.48 0.56
C LYS A 175 6.31 15.10 -0.77
N LEU A 176 6.23 13.80 -1.06
CA LEU A 176 5.55 13.29 -2.24
C LEU A 176 4.05 13.65 -2.23
N LEU A 177 3.37 13.50 -1.09
CA LEU A 177 1.98 13.90 -0.92
C LEU A 177 1.77 15.40 -1.19
N LEU A 178 2.72 16.26 -0.85
CA LEU A 178 2.63 17.70 -1.08
C LEU A 178 3.03 18.13 -2.50
N ASP A 179 3.76 17.27 -3.22
CA ASP A 179 4.15 17.48 -4.60
C ASP A 179 2.94 17.45 -5.55
N ASN A 180 2.98 18.29 -6.59
CA ASN A 180 2.01 18.33 -7.67
C ASN A 180 2.69 18.26 -9.06
N SER A 181 3.94 17.80 -9.11
CA SER A 181 4.72 17.59 -10.34
C SER A 181 4.86 16.11 -10.72
N SER A 182 4.64 15.20 -9.78
CA SER A 182 4.64 13.75 -10.02
C SER A 182 3.66 13.32 -11.11
N THR A 183 4.22 12.73 -12.15
CA THR A 183 3.52 12.24 -13.34
C THR A 183 3.04 10.80 -13.16
N LEU A 184 2.19 10.33 -14.08
CA LEU A 184 1.79 8.93 -14.15
C LEU A 184 3.00 7.98 -14.22
N LYS A 185 3.98 8.28 -15.08
CA LYS A 185 5.18 7.44 -15.30
C LYS A 185 6.04 7.34 -14.05
N THR A 186 6.16 8.43 -13.28
CA THR A 186 6.95 8.44 -12.04
C THR A 186 6.25 7.67 -10.92
N THR A 187 4.94 7.83 -10.80
CA THR A 187 4.14 7.20 -9.74
C THR A 187 3.96 5.71 -9.95
N PHE A 188 3.78 5.28 -11.19
CA PHE A 188 3.70 3.87 -11.59
C PHE A 188 5.02 3.36 -12.19
N SER A 189 6.14 3.79 -11.61
CA SER A 189 7.49 3.40 -12.07
C SER A 189 7.93 2.00 -11.60
N LYS A 190 7.24 1.44 -10.61
CA LYS A 190 7.57 0.16 -9.98
C LYS A 190 6.40 -0.79 -10.08
N TYR A 191 6.64 -2.03 -10.48
CA TYR A 191 5.69 -3.12 -10.34
C TYR A 191 5.99 -3.84 -9.01
N LEU A 192 5.07 -3.82 -8.06
CA LEU A 192 5.30 -4.47 -6.75
C LEU A 192 5.19 -5.99 -6.87
N VAL A 193 6.10 -6.69 -6.20
CA VAL A 193 6.05 -8.15 -6.05
C VAL A 193 5.53 -8.44 -4.64
N LEU A 194 4.27 -8.83 -4.56
CA LEU A 194 3.62 -9.15 -3.29
C LEU A 194 3.68 -10.64 -2.99
N SER A 195 3.79 -10.96 -1.70
CA SER A 195 3.74 -12.35 -1.24
C SER A 195 2.32 -12.92 -1.39
N PRO A 196 2.14 -14.07 -2.06
CA PRO A 196 0.81 -14.66 -2.27
C PRO A 196 0.25 -15.31 -1.00
N ALA A 197 1.11 -15.62 -0.03
CA ALA A 197 0.77 -16.31 1.21
C ALA A 197 1.73 -15.89 2.33
N THR A 198 1.50 -16.36 3.55
CA THR A 198 2.49 -16.23 4.62
C THR A 198 3.52 -17.34 4.47
N ILE A 199 4.67 -16.99 3.91
CA ILE A 199 5.76 -17.90 3.57
C ILE A 199 6.81 -17.90 4.68
N ARG A 200 7.30 -19.08 5.02
CA ARG A 200 8.25 -19.34 6.11
C ARG A 200 9.57 -19.89 5.58
N TYR A 201 10.64 -19.70 6.36
CA TYR A 201 11.91 -20.40 6.09
C TYR A 201 11.86 -21.89 6.49
N GLY A 202 10.92 -22.29 7.35
CA GLY A 202 10.80 -23.67 7.82
C GLY A 202 9.39 -24.03 8.30
N LYS A 203 9.19 -25.33 8.58
CA LYS A 203 7.90 -25.87 9.07
C LYS A 203 7.58 -25.32 10.45
N GLN A 204 6.30 -25.01 10.70
CA GLN A 204 5.85 -24.80 12.07
C GLN A 204 5.96 -26.10 12.87
N ASN A 205 6.57 -26.07 14.04
CA ASN A 205 6.47 -27.16 15.01
C ASN A 205 5.25 -26.93 15.91
N THR A 206 4.05 -27.15 15.38
CA THR A 206 2.81 -27.07 16.16
C THR A 206 2.17 -28.46 16.27
N LYS A 207 1.97 -28.93 17.51
CA LYS A 207 1.55 -30.32 17.77
C LYS A 207 0.05 -30.59 17.62
N ASN A 208 -0.85 -29.60 17.60
CA ASN A 208 -2.30 -29.82 17.62
C ASN A 208 -3.08 -28.91 16.66
N HIS A 209 -3.14 -29.24 15.36
CA HIS A 209 -4.03 -28.54 14.41
C HIS A 209 -4.79 -29.55 13.55
N TYR A 210 -6.11 -29.36 13.41
CA TYR A 210 -7.00 -30.18 12.58
C TYR A 210 -6.77 -29.97 11.07
N LEU A 211 -6.36 -28.76 10.70
CA LEU A 211 -5.91 -28.37 9.37
C LEU A 211 -4.67 -27.52 9.56
N LYS A 212 -3.57 -27.86 8.89
CA LYS A 212 -2.34 -27.10 8.92
C LYS A 212 -1.90 -26.77 7.50
N VAL A 213 -1.61 -25.50 7.24
CA VAL A 213 -1.05 -25.04 5.97
C VAL A 213 0.33 -24.48 6.27
N ASP A 214 1.36 -25.12 5.71
CA ASP A 214 2.73 -24.61 5.74
C ASP A 214 3.14 -24.20 4.32
N ASP A 215 3.35 -22.91 4.12
CA ASP A 215 3.99 -22.37 2.92
C ASP A 215 5.47 -22.11 3.23
N ILE A 216 6.37 -22.83 2.57
CA ILE A 216 7.81 -22.85 2.89
C ILE A 216 8.61 -22.42 1.67
N LEU A 217 9.41 -21.38 1.82
CA LEU A 217 10.28 -20.87 0.76
C LEU A 217 11.26 -21.96 0.31
N ILE A 218 11.41 -22.11 -1.00
CA ILE A 218 12.52 -22.85 -1.60
C ILE A 218 13.60 -21.81 -1.90
N ILE A 219 14.55 -21.64 -0.97
CA ILE A 219 15.45 -20.49 -1.00
C ILE A 219 16.33 -20.45 -2.25
N GLU A 220 16.70 -21.61 -2.77
CA GLU A 220 17.51 -21.77 -3.98
C GLU A 220 16.78 -21.29 -5.25
N SER A 221 15.45 -21.15 -5.18
CA SER A 221 14.64 -20.63 -6.28
C SER A 221 14.46 -19.10 -6.24
N LEU A 222 14.87 -18.45 -5.15
CA LEU A 222 14.75 -17.01 -4.99
C LEU A 222 15.70 -16.31 -5.96
N LYS A 223 15.15 -15.45 -6.81
CA LYS A 223 15.93 -14.62 -7.72
C LYS A 223 16.77 -13.63 -6.95
N GLU A 224 18.00 -13.47 -7.41
CA GLU A 224 18.96 -12.54 -6.84
C GLU A 224 18.47 -11.10 -6.98
N ASN A 225 18.82 -10.29 -5.99
CA ASN A 225 18.60 -8.85 -6.07
C ASN A 225 19.35 -8.26 -7.28
N LEU A 226 18.75 -7.30 -7.96
CA LEU A 226 19.23 -6.66 -9.18
C LEU A 226 19.32 -7.57 -10.42
N SER A 227 18.68 -8.74 -10.39
CA SER A 227 18.58 -9.60 -11.57
C SER A 227 17.59 -9.03 -12.60
N HIS A 228 17.91 -9.18 -13.88
CA HIS A 228 16.97 -8.87 -14.96
C HIS A 228 15.98 -10.03 -15.11
N ILE A 229 14.69 -9.72 -15.03
CA ILE A 229 13.58 -10.67 -15.03
C ILE A 229 12.72 -10.45 -16.26
N LYS A 230 12.42 -11.54 -16.98
CA LYS A 230 11.43 -11.55 -18.06
C LYS A 230 10.02 -11.78 -17.52
N ARG A 231 9.01 -11.36 -18.28
CA ARG A 231 7.63 -11.73 -17.98
C ARG A 231 7.47 -13.26 -17.98
N GLU A 232 6.66 -13.77 -17.04
CA GLU A 232 6.45 -15.19 -16.74
C GLU A 232 7.64 -15.93 -16.13
N GLU A 233 8.78 -15.27 -15.90
CA GLU A 233 9.91 -15.87 -15.22
C GLU A 233 9.65 -16.02 -13.72
N THR A 234 10.06 -17.15 -13.15
CA THR A 234 9.90 -17.45 -11.73
C THR A 234 10.80 -16.54 -10.88
N LEU A 235 10.20 -15.79 -9.97
CA LEU A 235 10.86 -14.93 -9.00
C LEU A 235 11.29 -15.69 -7.75
N PHE A 236 10.43 -16.60 -7.29
CA PHE A 236 10.71 -17.57 -6.24
C PHE A 236 9.64 -18.65 -6.28
N SER A 237 9.92 -19.75 -5.60
CA SER A 237 9.01 -20.88 -5.44
C SER A 237 8.86 -21.22 -3.96
N TYR A 238 7.72 -21.78 -3.61
CA TYR A 238 7.47 -22.27 -2.27
C TYR A 238 6.73 -23.60 -2.30
N THR A 239 6.99 -24.42 -1.29
CA THR A 239 6.18 -25.60 -1.02
C THR A 239 4.90 -25.16 -0.32
N HIS A 240 3.74 -25.53 -0.87
CA HIS A 240 2.46 -25.48 -0.18
C HIS A 240 2.12 -26.89 0.35
N GLU A 241 2.19 -27.08 1.68
CA GLU A 241 1.86 -28.35 2.35
C GLU A 241 0.58 -28.18 3.18
N VAL A 242 -0.48 -28.89 2.80
CA VAL A 242 -1.73 -28.99 3.55
C VAL A 242 -1.75 -30.32 4.30
N THR A 243 -1.82 -30.27 5.63
CA THR A 243 -2.06 -31.45 6.47
C THR A 243 -3.54 -31.49 6.86
N LYS A 244 -4.23 -32.53 6.41
CA LYS A 244 -5.66 -32.80 6.68
C LYS A 244 -5.82 -33.81 7.83
N LEU A 245 -7.07 -34.13 8.16
CA LEU A 245 -7.43 -35.20 9.10
C LEU A 245 -6.68 -36.51 8.79
N PHE A 246 -6.36 -37.26 9.84
CA PHE A 246 -5.53 -38.48 9.79
C PHE A 246 -4.10 -38.27 9.27
N ARG A 247 -3.57 -37.04 9.37
CA ARG A 247 -2.20 -36.68 8.94
C ARG A 247 -1.95 -36.92 7.45
N ARG A 248 -3.00 -36.98 6.62
CA ARG A 248 -2.83 -37.00 5.16
C ARG A 248 -2.24 -35.66 4.71
N LYS A 249 -1.18 -35.72 3.93
CA LYS A 249 -0.46 -34.55 3.43
C LYS A 249 -0.65 -34.40 1.94
N GLU A 250 -0.99 -33.19 1.53
CA GLU A 250 -0.99 -32.77 0.14
C GLU A 250 0.11 -31.72 -0.01
N LYS A 251 1.07 -31.97 -0.89
CA LYS A 251 2.23 -31.11 -1.09
C LYS A 251 2.30 -30.74 -2.57
N LYS A 252 2.37 -29.44 -2.86
CA LYS A 252 2.64 -28.92 -4.21
C LYS A 252 3.71 -27.84 -4.16
N VAL A 253 4.46 -27.71 -5.24
CA VAL A 253 5.35 -26.54 -5.44
C VAL A 253 4.53 -25.48 -6.17
N VAL A 254 4.64 -24.24 -5.71
CA VAL A 254 3.98 -23.08 -6.30
C VAL A 254 5.04 -22.06 -6.68
N ASP A 255 5.00 -21.63 -7.93
CA ASP A 255 5.93 -20.65 -8.47
C ASP A 255 5.27 -19.26 -8.48
N LYS A 256 5.93 -18.27 -7.88
CA LYS A 256 5.58 -16.86 -8.09
C LYS A 256 6.29 -16.39 -9.35
N LYS A 257 5.53 -16.25 -10.42
CA LYS A 257 6.00 -15.71 -11.70
C LYS A 257 5.88 -14.19 -11.74
N SER A 258 6.75 -13.57 -12.51
CA SER A 258 6.69 -12.13 -12.77
C SER A 258 5.62 -11.79 -13.81
N GLU A 259 4.77 -10.81 -13.53
CA GLU A 259 3.85 -10.25 -14.55
C GLU A 259 4.50 -9.09 -15.34
N ALA A 260 5.71 -8.68 -14.96
CA ALA A 260 6.44 -7.56 -15.56
C ALA A 260 7.86 -7.95 -15.99
N GLU A 261 8.43 -7.17 -16.88
CA GLU A 261 9.83 -7.28 -17.31
C GLU A 261 10.63 -6.09 -16.78
N GLY A 262 11.86 -6.35 -16.33
CA GLY A 262 12.78 -5.32 -15.83
C GLY A 262 13.76 -5.85 -14.77
N VAL A 263 14.34 -4.94 -13.99
CA VAL A 263 15.27 -5.27 -12.91
C VAL A 263 14.49 -5.50 -11.62
N PHE A 264 14.70 -6.67 -11.02
CA PHE A 264 14.09 -7.03 -9.74
C PHE A 264 14.92 -6.52 -8.57
N HIS A 265 14.29 -5.73 -7.71
CA HIS A 265 14.84 -5.23 -6.46
C HIS A 265 14.17 -5.96 -5.30
N LEU A 266 14.92 -6.78 -4.59
CA LEU A 266 14.47 -7.44 -3.37
C LEU A 266 14.48 -6.42 -2.22
N THR A 267 13.38 -6.33 -1.46
CA THR A 267 13.24 -5.37 -0.35
C THR A 267 13.24 -6.02 1.02
N LEU A 268 13.03 -7.32 1.10
CA LEU A 268 13.11 -8.05 2.36
C LEU A 268 14.57 -8.29 2.72
N ASP A 269 14.96 -7.80 3.89
CA ASP A 269 16.18 -8.27 4.55
C ASP A 269 15.97 -9.75 4.88
N ASN A 270 16.85 -10.61 4.36
CA ASN A 270 16.82 -12.04 4.66
C ASN A 270 17.27 -12.28 6.10
N ASP A 271 16.47 -11.89 7.08
CA ASP A 271 16.69 -12.23 8.48
C ASP A 271 16.29 -13.69 8.72
N MET A 272 17.26 -14.57 8.51
CA MET A 272 17.14 -16.01 8.74
C MET A 272 16.84 -16.37 10.20
N ASN A 273 16.92 -15.43 11.14
CA ASN A 273 16.51 -15.64 12.53
C ASN A 273 14.99 -15.52 12.72
N SER A 274 14.28 -14.92 11.74
CA SER A 274 12.81 -14.92 11.72
C SER A 274 12.28 -16.28 11.29
N SER A 275 11.16 -16.72 11.88
CA SER A 275 10.44 -17.91 11.41
C SER A 275 9.58 -17.67 10.16
N ILE A 276 9.35 -16.40 9.82
CA ILE A 276 8.52 -15.96 8.70
C ILE A 276 9.42 -15.17 7.75
N TRP A 277 9.42 -15.58 6.49
CA TRP A 277 10.11 -14.84 5.44
C TRP A 277 9.28 -13.65 4.95
N ALA A 278 8.01 -13.90 4.61
CA ALA A 278 7.08 -12.87 4.18
C ALA A 278 5.65 -13.22 4.63
N LYS A 279 4.87 -12.26 5.12
CA LYS A 279 3.44 -12.46 5.35
C LYS A 279 2.68 -12.29 4.04
N LYS A 280 1.46 -12.83 3.98
CA LYS A 280 0.55 -12.61 2.84
C LYS A 280 0.40 -11.10 2.60
N GLU A 281 0.48 -10.68 1.33
CA GLU A 281 0.39 -9.28 0.87
C GLU A 281 1.59 -8.39 1.24
N ASP A 282 2.63 -8.91 1.91
CA ASP A 282 3.88 -8.17 2.14
C ASP A 282 4.60 -7.89 0.80
N VAL A 283 5.25 -6.73 0.72
CA VAL A 283 6.11 -6.36 -0.41
C VAL A 283 7.43 -7.13 -0.31
N ILE A 284 7.61 -8.14 -1.16
CA ILE A 284 8.84 -8.90 -1.27
C ILE A 284 9.92 -8.07 -1.98
N GLY A 285 9.50 -7.34 -3.00
CA GLY A 285 10.35 -6.52 -3.83
C GLY A 285 9.56 -5.75 -4.86
N TYR A 286 10.27 -5.19 -5.83
CA TYR A 286 9.65 -4.52 -6.97
C TYR A 286 10.47 -4.71 -8.24
N ILE A 287 9.81 -4.62 -9.39
CA ILE A 287 10.43 -4.66 -10.71
C ILE A 287 10.32 -3.27 -11.32
N CYS A 288 11.44 -2.71 -11.77
CA CYS A 288 11.44 -1.46 -12.52
C CYS A 288 11.97 -1.71 -13.94
N LYS A 289 11.37 -1.05 -14.94
CA LYS A 289 11.93 -1.09 -16.29
C LYS A 289 13.24 -0.34 -16.30
N GLU A 290 14.30 -0.93 -16.86
CA GLU A 290 15.49 -0.17 -17.18
C GLU A 290 15.10 1.03 -18.05
N ARG A 291 15.68 2.20 -17.76
CA ARG A 291 15.52 3.35 -18.65
C ARG A 291 16.14 2.94 -19.98
N SER A 292 15.29 2.68 -20.98
CA SER A 292 15.74 2.61 -22.36
C SER A 292 16.50 3.91 -22.66
N THR A 293 17.79 3.81 -22.92
CA THR A 293 18.67 4.92 -23.30
C THR A 293 18.35 5.50 -24.69
N SER A 294 17.13 5.27 -25.19
CA SER A 294 16.67 5.59 -26.54
C SER A 294 15.63 6.71 -26.62
N ASP A 295 15.47 7.55 -25.58
CA ASP A 295 14.73 8.81 -25.68
C ASP A 295 15.69 9.97 -26.05
N GLY A 296 16.66 9.68 -26.92
CA GLY A 296 17.58 10.65 -27.52
C GLY A 296 17.30 10.75 -29.01
N ASN A 297 16.79 11.90 -29.43
CA ASN A 297 16.43 12.32 -30.80
C ASN A 297 15.04 11.89 -31.27
N HIS A 298 14.07 12.80 -31.13
CA HIS A 298 13.42 13.45 -32.28
C HIS A 298 12.69 14.73 -31.85
#